data_AF-A0A949AFL3-F1
#
_entry.id   AF-A0A949AFL3-F1
#
_cell.length_a   1.000
_cell.length_b   1.000
_cell.length_c   1.000
_cell.angle_alpha   90.00
_cell.angle_beta   90.00
_cell.angle_gamma   90.00
#
_symmetry.space_group_name_H-M   'P 1'
#
loop_
_entity.id
_entity.type
_entity.pdbx_description
1 polymer ?
#
loop_
_entity_poly.entity_id
_entity_poly.type
_entity_poly.pdbx_seq_one_letter_code
_entity_poly.pdbx_strand_id
1 'polypeptide(L)'
;MAIKPVLKEELENSLKIQKKYEEELNKLPKGSLIKKKIKDHEYYYLVLRELGKVRFVYKGKKIDPKIIKQYNEAKQLRAKYRNLLSKVKKQIKFLRSSLRGKEPI
;
A
#
# COMPACT_ATOMS: atom_id res chain seq x y z
N MET A 1 -6.05 -15.74 35.18
CA MET A 1 -6.36 -15.68 33.74
C MET A 1 -5.06 -15.49 32.97
N ALA A 2 -4.66 -16.43 32.12
CA ALA A 2 -3.35 -16.38 31.47
C ALA A 2 -3.40 -15.39 30.29
N ILE A 3 -2.70 -14.27 30.41
CA ILE A 3 -2.65 -13.22 29.37
C ILE A 3 -1.87 -13.66 28.12
N LYS A 4 -0.99 -14.65 28.28
CA LYS A 4 -0.07 -15.12 27.22
C LYS A 4 -0.78 -15.84 26.06
N PRO A 5 -1.73 -16.77 26.27
CA PRO A 5 -2.57 -17.33 25.20
C PRO A 5 -3.29 -16.26 24.38
N VAL A 6 -3.91 -15.27 25.03
CA VAL A 6 -4.64 -14.17 24.36
C VAL A 6 -3.71 -13.37 23.45
N LEU A 7 -2.50 -13.04 23.92
CA LEU A 7 -1.51 -12.33 23.11
C LEU A 7 -1.02 -13.13 21.90
N LYS A 8 -0.96 -14.48 22.00
CA LYS A 8 -0.61 -15.34 20.86
C LYS A 8 -1.71 -15.36 19.81
N GLU A 9 -2.96 -15.49 20.24
CA GLU A 9 -4.13 -15.46 19.34
C GLU A 9 -4.21 -14.14 18.58
N GLU A 10 -4.04 -13.01 19.28
CA GLU A 10 -4.06 -11.70 18.64
C GLU A 10 -2.87 -11.48 17.69
N LEU A 11 -1.71 -12.08 17.98
CA LEU A 11 -0.56 -12.07 17.07
C LEU A 11 -0.86 -12.85 15.78
N GLU A 12 -1.46 -14.03 15.90
CA GLU A 12 -1.85 -14.84 14.73
C GLU A 12 -2.90 -14.11 13.88
N ASN A 13 -3.89 -13.49 14.51
CA ASN A 13 -4.88 -12.66 13.83
C ASN A 13 -4.21 -11.49 13.09
N SER A 14 -3.33 -10.76 13.77
CA SER A 14 -2.59 -9.64 13.17
C SER A 14 -1.75 -10.07 11.96
N LEU A 15 -1.12 -11.24 12.00
CA LEU A 15 -0.36 -11.79 10.87
C LEU A 15 -1.26 -12.13 9.67
N LYS A 16 -2.45 -12.69 9.91
CA LYS A 16 -3.45 -12.94 8.85
C LYS A 16 -3.90 -11.64 8.19
N ILE A 17 -4.19 -10.61 9.00
CA ILE A 17 -4.57 -9.28 8.52
C ILE A 17 -3.44 -8.64 7.70
N GLN A 18 -2.19 -8.73 8.18
CA GLN A 18 -1.02 -8.24 7.45
C GLN A 18 -0.96 -8.84 6.03
N LYS A 19 -1.06 -10.18 5.95
CA LYS A 19 -1.02 -10.91 4.67
C LYS A 19 -2.15 -10.46 3.74
N LYS A 20 -3.37 -10.33 4.26
CA LYS A 20 -4.52 -9.85 3.48
C LYS A 20 -4.28 -8.45 2.90
N TYR A 21 -3.74 -7.52 3.68
CA TYR A 21 -3.43 -6.17 3.19
C TYR A 21 -2.30 -6.17 2.15
N GLU A 22 -1.30 -7.03 2.30
CA GLU A 22 -0.24 -7.20 1.30
C GLU A 22 -0.79 -7.78 -0.02
N GLU A 23 -1.70 -8.75 0.04
CA GLU A 23 -2.40 -9.30 -1.13
C GLU A 23 -3.25 -8.24 -1.84
N GLU A 24 -4.06 -7.47 -1.09
CA GLU A 24 -4.86 -6.38 -1.67
C GLU A 24 -3.99 -5.30 -2.32
N LEU A 25 -2.84 -4.97 -1.73
CA LEU A 25 -1.88 -4.04 -2.34
C LEU A 25 -1.28 -4.57 -3.65
N ASN A 26 -1.06 -5.87 -3.75
CA ASN A 26 -0.47 -6.49 -4.95
C ASN A 26 -1.47 -6.59 -6.11
N LYS A 27 -2.77 -6.67 -5.83
CA LYS A 27 -3.84 -6.64 -6.85
C LYS A 27 -4.02 -5.27 -7.49
N LEU A 28 -3.64 -4.19 -6.79
CA LEU A 28 -3.81 -2.82 -7.27
C LEU A 28 -2.74 -2.46 -8.32
N PRO A 29 -3.09 -1.71 -9.38
CA PRO A 29 -2.14 -1.31 -10.40
C PRO A 29 -0.97 -0.51 -9.81
N LYS A 30 0.23 -0.81 -10.30
CA LYS A 30 1.46 -0.12 -9.91
C LYS A 30 1.54 1.26 -10.57
N GLY A 31 2.19 2.19 -9.87
CA GLY A 31 2.36 3.56 -10.34
C GLY A 31 1.07 4.41 -10.29
N SER A 32 1.15 5.64 -10.77
CA SER A 32 0.03 6.57 -10.81
C SER A 32 -0.01 7.25 -12.17
N LEU A 33 -1.20 7.40 -12.73
CA LEU A 33 -1.37 8.17 -13.94
C LEU A 33 -1.33 9.67 -13.59
N ILE A 34 -0.47 10.42 -14.27
CA ILE A 34 -0.36 11.88 -14.13
C ILE A 34 -0.63 12.53 -15.47
N LYS A 35 -1.09 13.78 -15.42
CA LYS A 35 -1.26 14.65 -16.57
C LYS A 35 -0.16 15.71 -16.54
N LYS A 36 0.59 15.85 -17.63
CA LYS A 36 1.59 16.90 -17.82
C LYS A 36 1.13 17.83 -18.93
N LYS A 37 1.18 19.13 -18.69
CA LYS A 37 0.98 20.16 -19.72
C LYS A 37 2.34 20.59 -20.25
N ILE A 38 2.54 20.49 -21.56
CA ILE A 38 3.75 20.94 -22.26
C ILE A 38 3.29 21.82 -23.42
N LYS A 39 3.60 23.12 -23.35
CA LYS A 39 3.02 24.16 -24.22
C LYS A 39 1.48 24.08 -24.17
N ASP A 40 0.83 23.98 -25.33
CA ASP A 40 -0.64 23.89 -25.46
C ASP A 40 -1.17 22.46 -25.50
N HIS A 41 -0.34 21.47 -25.14
CA HIS A 41 -0.71 20.06 -25.19
C HIS A 41 -0.64 19.39 -23.83
N GLU A 42 -1.59 18.49 -23.60
CA GLU A 42 -1.68 17.68 -22.41
C GLU A 42 -1.34 16.23 -22.72
N TYR A 43 -0.51 15.65 -21.87
CA TYR A 43 0.07 14.32 -22.06
C TYR A 43 -0.08 13.53 -20.77
N TYR A 44 -0.56 12.29 -20.90
CA TYR A 44 -0.66 11.39 -19.77
C TYR A 44 0.59 10.51 -19.67
N TYR A 45 1.07 10.36 -18.44
CA TYR A 45 2.20 9.52 -18.11
C TYR A 45 1.84 8.60 -16.95
N LEU A 46 2.21 7.33 -17.04
CA LEU A 46 2.22 6.42 -15.90
C LEU A 46 3.56 6.58 -15.16
N VAL A 47 3.51 7.02 -13.92
CA VAL A 47 4.69 7.17 -13.05
C VAL A 47 4.79 5.97 -12.14
N LEU A 48 5.86 5.20 -12.24
CA LEU A 48 6.11 4.06 -11.36
C LEU A 48 7.58 4.03 -10.90
N ARG A 49 7.85 3.31 -9.81
CA ARG A 49 9.22 2.96 -9.42
C ARG A 49 9.54 1.56 -9.91
N GLU A 50 10.65 1.44 -10.61
CA GLU A 50 11.17 0.20 -11.16
C GLU A 50 12.68 0.16 -10.87
N LEU A 51 13.16 -0.91 -10.22
CA LEU A 51 14.57 -1.07 -9.83
C LEU A 51 15.15 0.16 -9.08
N GLY A 52 14.35 0.74 -8.16
CA GLY A 52 14.75 1.90 -7.37
C GLY A 52 14.67 3.25 -8.08
N LYS A 53 14.48 3.28 -9.40
CA LYS A 53 14.38 4.52 -10.19
C LYS A 53 12.92 4.88 -10.50
N VAL A 54 12.63 6.18 -10.57
CA VAL A 54 11.31 6.67 -11.01
C VAL A 54 11.28 6.68 -12.54
N ARG A 55 10.29 6.01 -13.12
CA ARG A 55 10.07 5.92 -14.56
C ARG A 55 8.76 6.59 -14.95
N PHE A 56 8.81 7.41 -16.01
CA PHE A 56 7.65 8.02 -16.63
C PHE A 56 7.38 7.29 -17.96
N VAL A 57 6.30 6.53 -18.02
CA VAL A 57 5.89 5.82 -19.24
C VAL A 57 4.81 6.65 -19.92
N TYR A 58 5.07 7.12 -21.14
CA TYR A 58 4.09 7.88 -21.91
C TYR A 58 2.88 7.01 -22.26
N LYS A 59 1.66 7.56 -22.09
CA LYS A 59 0.40 6.86 -22.32
C LYS A 59 -0.52 7.55 -23.34
N GLY A 60 -0.06 8.62 -23.97
CA GLY A 60 -0.83 9.34 -25.00
C GLY A 60 -1.43 10.67 -24.53
N LYS A 61 -2.03 11.41 -25.47
CA LYS A 61 -2.80 12.64 -25.21
C LYS A 61 -4.24 12.35 -24.80
N LYS A 62 -4.84 11.28 -25.33
CA LYS A 62 -6.22 10.86 -25.07
C LYS A 62 -6.21 9.52 -24.37
N ILE A 63 -6.76 9.49 -23.16
CA ILE A 63 -6.96 8.27 -22.37
C ILE A 63 -8.44 8.22 -21.99
N ASP A 64 -9.01 7.02 -21.99
CA ASP A 64 -10.37 6.80 -21.52
C ASP A 64 -10.53 7.30 -20.07
N PRO A 65 -11.49 8.20 -19.78
CA PRO A 65 -11.81 8.64 -18.43
C PRO A 65 -11.97 7.50 -17.41
N LYS A 66 -12.43 6.32 -17.83
CA LYS A 66 -12.53 5.12 -16.98
C LYS A 66 -11.16 4.69 -16.44
N ILE A 67 -10.13 4.71 -17.28
CA ILE A 67 -8.75 4.36 -16.88
C ILE A 67 -8.23 5.40 -15.89
N ILE A 68 -8.48 6.69 -16.14
CA ILE A 68 -8.06 7.77 -15.23
C ILE A 68 -8.69 7.55 -13.84
N LYS A 69 -9.99 7.26 -13.79
CA LYS A 69 -10.72 6.97 -12.57
C LYS A 69 -10.16 5.74 -11.85
N GLN A 70 -9.93 4.65 -12.57
CA GLN A 70 -9.34 3.42 -12.02
C GLN A 70 -7.98 3.66 -11.35
N TYR A 71 -7.08 4.41 -11.99
CA TYR A 71 -5.76 4.71 -11.40
C TYR A 71 -5.85 5.66 -10.20
N ASN A 72 -6.80 6.59 -10.19
CA ASN A 72 -7.05 7.47 -9.05
C ASN A 72 -7.60 6.70 -7.84
N GLU A 73 -8.58 5.82 -8.05
CA GLU A 73 -9.12 4.94 -7.02
C GLU A 73 -8.04 4.00 -6.47
N ALA A 74 -7.25 3.38 -7.36
CA ALA A 74 -6.13 2.54 -6.95
C ALA A 74 -5.06 3.32 -6.17
N LYS A 75 -4.83 4.61 -6.46
CA LYS A 75 -3.94 5.47 -5.68
C LYS A 75 -4.47 5.66 -4.25
N GLN A 76 -5.76 5.95 -4.10
CA GLN A 76 -6.39 6.12 -2.79
C GLN A 76 -6.40 4.82 -1.98
N LEU A 77 -6.79 3.70 -2.61
CA LEU A 77 -6.79 2.39 -1.97
C LEU A 77 -5.39 1.97 -1.53
N ARG A 78 -4.36 2.18 -2.36
CA ARG A 78 -2.97 1.89 -1.94
C ARG A 78 -2.54 2.73 -0.75
N ALA A 79 -2.90 4.01 -0.69
CA ALA A 79 -2.61 4.85 0.47
C ALA A 79 -3.30 4.32 1.73
N LYS A 80 -4.58 3.96 1.64
CA LYS A 80 -5.36 3.35 2.72
C LYS A 80 -4.72 2.05 3.22
N TYR A 81 -4.47 1.09 2.33
CA TYR A 81 -3.90 -0.20 2.72
C TYR A 81 -2.47 -0.08 3.25
N ARG A 82 -1.64 0.83 2.72
CA ARG A 82 -0.29 1.09 3.29
C ARG A 82 -0.37 1.62 4.71
N ASN A 83 -1.31 2.53 4.98
CA ASN A 83 -1.51 3.05 6.33
C ASN A 83 -1.98 1.95 7.29
N LEU A 84 -2.94 1.12 6.87
CA LEU A 84 -3.41 -0.02 7.66
C LEU A 84 -2.30 -1.04 7.91
N LEU A 85 -1.51 -1.37 6.88
CA LEU A 85 -0.38 -2.28 6.97
C LEU A 85 0.69 -1.76 7.94
N SER A 86 0.97 -0.45 7.92
CA SER A 86 1.90 0.18 8.86
C SER A 86 1.42 0.03 10.31
N LYS A 87 0.12 0.27 10.57
CA LYS A 87 -0.47 0.07 11.90
C LYS A 87 -0.36 -1.38 12.38
N VAL A 88 -0.74 -2.34 11.54
CA VAL A 88 -0.68 -3.77 11.87
C VAL A 88 0.77 -4.22 12.10
N LYS A 89 1.74 -3.73 11.31
CA LYS A 89 3.16 -4.03 11.55
C LYS A 89 3.65 -3.53 12.90
N LYS A 90 3.22 -2.35 13.34
CA LYS A 90 3.50 -1.83 14.68
C LYS A 90 2.86 -2.70 15.77
N GLN A 91 1.61 -3.11 15.59
CA GLN A 91 0.93 -4.02 16.50
C GLN A 91 1.64 -5.38 16.61
N ILE A 92 2.04 -5.98 15.50
CA ILE A 92 2.82 -7.23 15.47
C ILE A 92 4.15 -7.05 16.21
N LYS A 93 4.85 -5.93 16.00
CA LYS A 93 6.09 -5.62 16.73
C LYS A 93 5.83 -5.56 18.23
N PHE A 94 4.79 -4.86 18.66
CA PHE A 94 4.35 -4.77 20.06
C PHE A 94 4.09 -6.16 20.65
N LEU A 95 3.20 -6.94 20.04
CA LEU A 95 2.82 -8.28 20.52
C LEU A 95 4.01 -9.23 20.63
N ARG A 96 4.93 -9.20 19.65
CA ARG A 96 6.17 -9.99 19.69
C ARG A 96 7.07 -9.59 20.85
N SER A 97 7.18 -8.29 21.15
CA SER A 97 7.98 -7.81 22.28
C SER A 97 7.32 -8.18 23.62
N SER A 98 6.02 -7.99 23.77
CA SER A 98 5.26 -8.36 24.97
C SER A 98 5.34 -9.86 25.28
N LEU A 99 5.26 -10.72 24.26
CA LEU A 99 5.42 -12.17 24.43
C LEU A 99 6.83 -12.59 24.86
N ARG A 100 7.84 -11.77 24.56
CA ARG A 100 9.25 -11.97 24.97
C ARG A 100 9.58 -11.30 26.31
N GLY A 101 8.64 -10.57 26.92
CA GLY A 101 8.89 -9.78 28.12
C GLY A 101 9.76 -8.54 27.91
N LYS A 102 9.88 -8.03 26.67
CA LYS A 102 10.60 -6.78 26.35
C LYS A 102 9.61 -5.67 26.06
N GLU A 103 9.88 -4.45 26.51
CA GLU A 103 9.10 -3.29 26.09
C GLU A 103 9.38 -2.99 24.60
N PRO A 104 8.34 -2.71 23.78
CA PRO A 104 8.53 -2.37 22.39
C PRO A 104 9.06 -0.93 22.25
N ILE A 105 10.30 -0.81 21.74
CA ILE A 105 10.96 0.44 21.34
C ILE A 105 10.31 1.05 20.10
#